data_AF-C9Z945-F1
#
_entry.id   AF-C9Z945-F1
#
_cell.length_a   1.000
_cell.length_b   1.000
_cell.length_c   1.000
_cell.angle_alpha   90.00
_cell.angle_beta   90.00
_cell.angle_gamma   90.00
#
_symmetry.space_group_name_H-M   'P 1'
#
loop_
_entity.id
_entity.type
_entity.pdbx_description
1 polymer ?
#
loop_
_entity_poly.entity_id
_entity_poly.type
_entity_poly.pdbx_seq_one_letter_code
_entity_poly.pdbx_strand_id
1 'polypeptide(L)'
;MGPGEEDLVRVRVNENIKLFQGHVPVRLAEGQEVTGELAALLLKSAPGKVTCLDAPEESESGQTPGHREPCVDGDVCDGPHCPPESDPDADATDPGDPPPSDELDITAAVGKVLDWVGDDPERAEQAAAAEQATDKPRATLLKQLAKLTES
;
A
#
# COMPACT_ATOMS: atom_id res chain seq x y z
N MET A 1 -10.20 -2.08 -39.73
CA MET A 1 -10.39 -2.06 -38.27
C MET A 1 -10.24 -0.62 -37.85
N GLY A 2 -11.35 0.09 -37.66
CA GLY A 2 -11.30 1.46 -37.16
C GLY A 2 -10.82 1.45 -35.71
N PRO A 3 -10.12 2.50 -35.22
CA PRO A 3 -9.91 2.65 -33.80
C PRO A 3 -11.31 2.61 -33.17
N GLY A 4 -11.51 1.61 -32.32
CA GLY A 4 -12.77 1.43 -31.63
C GLY A 4 -13.11 2.74 -30.93
N GLU A 5 -14.40 3.01 -30.91
CA GLU A 5 -15.06 3.94 -30.02
C GLU A 5 -14.79 3.43 -28.59
N GLU A 6 -13.55 3.56 -28.14
CA GLU A 6 -13.15 3.35 -26.76
C GLU A 6 -13.75 4.55 -26.06
N ASP A 7 -14.97 4.36 -25.58
CA ASP A 7 -15.74 5.29 -24.76
C ASP A 7 -14.76 6.20 -24.02
N LEU A 8 -14.83 7.49 -24.36
CA LEU A 8 -14.11 8.57 -23.70
C LEU A 8 -14.70 8.72 -22.29
N VAL A 9 -14.57 7.68 -21.46
CA VAL A 9 -15.06 7.68 -20.09
C VAL A 9 -14.30 8.77 -19.37
N ARG A 10 -15.03 9.79 -18.94
CA ARG A 10 -14.53 10.90 -18.16
C ARG A 10 -14.97 10.72 -16.73
N VAL A 11 -14.02 10.81 -15.80
CA VAL A 11 -14.31 10.78 -14.36
C VAL A 11 -13.69 11.98 -13.69
N ARG A 12 -14.36 12.47 -12.66
CA ARG A 12 -13.85 13.50 -11.75
C ARG A 12 -13.53 12.86 -10.42
N VAL A 13 -12.34 13.12 -9.92
CA VAL A 13 -11.89 12.62 -8.62
C VAL A 13 -12.54 13.44 -7.50
N ASN A 14 -13.14 12.79 -6.50
CA ASN A 14 -13.87 13.47 -5.41
C ASN A 14 -12.99 13.75 -4.18
N GLU A 15 -11.85 13.07 -4.05
CA GLU A 15 -10.91 13.20 -2.92
C GLU A 15 -9.48 12.84 -3.40
N ASN A 16 -8.44 13.19 -2.65
CA ASN A 16 -7.07 12.83 -3.03
C ASN A 16 -6.87 11.30 -3.07
N ILE A 17 -6.54 10.75 -4.24
CA ILE A 17 -6.32 9.32 -4.45
C ILE A 17 -4.88 9.07 -4.87
N LYS A 18 -4.26 8.05 -4.29
CA LYS A 18 -3.01 7.47 -4.77
C LYS A 18 -3.31 6.05 -5.24
N LEU A 19 -3.07 5.78 -6.52
CA LEU A 19 -3.21 4.45 -7.11
C LEU A 19 -1.92 4.07 -7.84
N PHE A 20 -1.77 2.80 -8.16
CA PHE A 20 -0.62 2.29 -8.91
C PHE A 20 -1.08 1.79 -10.27
N GLN A 21 -0.51 2.34 -11.33
CA GLN A 21 -0.70 1.82 -12.69
C GLN A 21 0.55 1.01 -13.04
N GLY A 22 0.44 -0.32 -12.93
CA GLY A 22 1.62 -1.19 -12.89
C GLY A 22 2.50 -0.84 -11.69
N HIS A 23 3.75 -0.43 -11.96
CA HIS A 23 4.72 -0.03 -10.93
C HIS A 23 4.83 1.50 -10.74
N VAL A 24 4.02 2.28 -11.45
CA VAL A 24 4.07 3.75 -11.38
C VAL A 24 3.00 4.27 -10.41
N PRO A 25 3.39 4.94 -9.31
CA PRO A 25 2.42 5.59 -8.43
C PRO A 25 1.85 6.83 -9.10
N VAL A 26 0.54 6.81 -9.36
CA VAL A 26 -0.22 7.95 -9.89
C VAL A 26 -0.96 8.61 -8.74
N ARG A 27 -0.70 9.91 -8.54
CA ARG A 27 -1.41 10.73 -7.55
C ARG A 27 -2.41 11.60 -8.28
N LEU A 28 -3.66 11.54 -7.84
CA LEU A 28 -4.75 12.34 -8.37
C LEU A 28 -5.28 13.24 -7.26
N ALA A 29 -5.39 14.52 -7.56
CA ALA A 29 -5.94 15.49 -6.64
C ALA A 29 -7.47 15.46 -6.66
N GLU A 30 -8.08 15.90 -5.56
CA GLU A 30 -9.51 16.22 -5.53
C GLU A 30 -9.88 17.18 -6.67
N GLY A 31 -10.99 16.89 -7.34
CA GLY A 31 -11.51 17.65 -8.46
C GLY A 31 -10.82 17.38 -9.80
N GLN A 32 -9.76 16.57 -9.84
CA GLN A 32 -9.03 16.27 -11.07
C GLN A 32 -9.87 15.44 -12.03
N GLU A 33 -9.95 15.88 -13.29
CA GLU A 33 -10.61 15.14 -14.36
C GLU A 33 -9.62 14.18 -15.03
N VAL A 34 -10.07 12.95 -15.21
CA VAL A 34 -9.30 11.86 -15.81
C VAL A 34 -10.13 11.24 -16.92
N THR A 35 -9.47 10.84 -18.02
CA THR A 35 -10.14 10.28 -19.20
C THR A 35 -9.47 8.99 -19.66
N GLY A 36 -10.21 8.16 -20.40
CA GLY A 36 -9.69 6.94 -21.02
C GLY A 36 -9.48 5.77 -20.04
N GLU A 37 -8.41 4.99 -20.24
CA GLU A 37 -8.16 3.76 -19.45
C GLU A 37 -8.04 4.02 -17.95
N LEU A 38 -7.41 5.14 -17.56
CA LEU A 38 -7.26 5.51 -16.16
C LEU A 38 -8.62 5.83 -15.50
N ALA A 39 -9.55 6.40 -16.26
CA ALA A 39 -10.91 6.65 -15.79
C ALA A 39 -11.69 5.35 -15.59
N ALA A 40 -11.58 4.41 -16.52
CA ALA A 40 -12.18 3.08 -16.40
C ALA A 40 -11.60 2.30 -15.19
N LEU A 41 -10.28 2.40 -14.97
CA LEU A 41 -9.63 1.79 -13.81
C LEU A 41 -10.14 2.38 -12.49
N LEU A 42 -10.34 3.70 -12.43
CA LEU A 42 -10.85 4.39 -11.25
C LEU A 42 -12.28 3.96 -10.90
N LEU A 43 -13.16 3.83 -11.90
CA LEU A 43 -14.52 3.31 -11.68
C LEU A 43 -14.52 1.87 -11.18
N LYS A 44 -13.56 1.05 -11.62
CA LYS A 44 -13.44 -0.35 -11.19
C LYS A 44 -12.84 -0.50 -9.79
N SER A 45 -11.82 0.29 -9.48
CA SER A 45 -11.02 0.14 -8.25
C SER A 45 -11.58 0.98 -7.09
N ALA A 46 -12.10 2.17 -7.38
CA ALA A 46 -12.57 3.12 -6.38
C ALA A 46 -13.81 3.92 -6.84
N PRO A 47 -14.95 3.25 -7.17
CA PRO A 47 -16.15 3.93 -7.66
C PRO A 47 -16.72 4.96 -6.66
N GLY A 48 -16.54 4.75 -5.34
CA GLY A 48 -16.99 5.69 -4.32
C GLY A 48 -16.18 6.99 -4.24
N LYS A 49 -15.00 7.04 -4.88
CA LYS A 49 -14.09 8.18 -4.82
C LYS A 49 -14.02 8.98 -6.14
N VAL A 50 -14.77 8.55 -7.15
CA VAL A 50 -14.81 9.23 -8.46
C VAL A 50 -16.25 9.37 -8.94
N THR A 51 -16.52 10.46 -9.65
CA THR A 51 -17.82 10.74 -10.26
C THR A 51 -17.69 10.60 -11.77
N CYS A 52 -18.48 9.73 -12.40
CA CYS A 52 -18.52 9.63 -13.86
C CYS A 52 -19.18 10.89 -14.45
N LEU A 53 -18.48 11.59 -15.35
CA LEU A 53 -18.97 12.77 -16.06
C LEU A 53 -19.59 12.44 -17.41
N ASP A 54 -19.34 11.23 -17.93
CA ASP A 54 -19.82 10.79 -19.25
C ASP A 54 -21.06 9.88 -19.14
N ALA A 55 -21.44 9.47 -17.93
CA ALA A 55 -22.68 8.73 -17.73
C ALA A 55 -23.87 9.65 -18.06
N PRO A 56 -24.74 9.30 -19.04
CA PRO A 56 -26.06 9.91 -19.10
C PRO A 56 -26.73 9.68 -17.74
N GLU A 57 -27.47 10.66 -17.23
CA GLU A 57 -28.13 10.64 -15.90
C GLU A 57 -29.23 9.57 -15.77
N GLU A 58 -28.94 8.32 -16.11
CA GLU A 58 -29.86 7.20 -16.05
C GLU A 58 -29.26 6.06 -15.22
N SER A 59 -29.88 5.90 -14.04
CA SER A 59 -30.01 4.66 -13.27
C SER A 59 -28.98 4.41 -12.18
N GLU A 60 -29.35 4.89 -10.99
CA GLU A 60 -29.42 4.04 -9.80
C GLU A 60 -29.74 2.58 -10.16
N SER A 61 -28.80 1.68 -9.92
CA SER A 61 -29.05 0.25 -9.75
C SER A 61 -28.04 -0.19 -8.70
N GLY A 62 -28.39 -0.19 -7.42
CA GLY A 62 -29.47 -1.04 -6.94
C GLY A 62 -29.07 -2.51 -7.11
N GLN A 63 -27.90 -2.91 -6.63
CA GLN A 63 -27.55 -4.32 -6.49
C GLN A 63 -26.63 -4.51 -5.28
N THR A 64 -27.26 -4.70 -4.13
CA THR A 64 -26.75 -5.51 -3.03
C THR A 64 -26.92 -6.99 -3.42
N PRO A 65 -25.84 -7.76 -3.65
CA PRO A 65 -25.95 -9.21 -3.68
C PRO A 65 -25.94 -9.72 -2.23
N GLY A 66 -27.14 -10.05 -1.78
CA GLY A 66 -27.50 -11.03 -0.76
C GLY A 66 -26.39 -11.53 0.17
N HIS A 67 -26.49 -11.08 1.42
CA HIS A 67 -26.67 -11.99 2.57
C HIS A 67 -26.89 -13.46 2.16
N ARG A 68 -25.83 -14.27 2.21
CA ARG A 68 -25.96 -15.73 2.27
C ARG A 68 -25.92 -16.11 3.74
N GLU A 69 -27.11 -16.38 4.27
CA GLU A 69 -27.34 -17.00 5.57
C GLU A 69 -26.63 -18.36 5.71
N PRO A 70 -26.44 -18.81 6.96
CA PRO A 70 -25.32 -19.65 7.37
C PRO A 70 -25.45 -21.09 6.88
N CYS A 71 -24.32 -21.72 6.59
CA CYS A 71 -24.26 -23.17 6.48
C CYS A 71 -24.57 -23.76 7.86
N VAL A 72 -25.75 -24.36 7.94
CA VAL A 72 -26.26 -25.22 9.01
C VAL A 72 -25.29 -26.34 9.38
N ASP A 73 -25.30 -26.64 10.67
CA ASP A 73 -25.01 -27.90 11.37
C ASP A 73 -24.19 -29.00 10.66
N GLY A 74 -23.00 -29.23 11.23
CA GLY A 74 -22.56 -30.56 11.65
C GLY A 74 -22.43 -31.65 10.57
N ASP A 75 -21.24 -31.74 9.98
CA ASP A 75 -20.68 -33.06 9.68
C ASP A 75 -19.18 -33.09 9.92
N VAL A 76 -18.77 -34.23 10.46
CA VAL A 76 -17.47 -34.51 11.05
C VAL A 76 -16.42 -34.66 9.95
N CYS A 77 -15.29 -33.97 10.07
CA CYS A 77 -14.06 -34.35 9.37
C CYS A 77 -13.05 -34.80 10.43
N ASP A 78 -13.33 -35.97 11.01
CA ASP A 78 -12.37 -36.79 11.75
C ASP A 78 -11.68 -37.70 10.72
N GLY A 79 -10.40 -37.44 10.43
CA GLY A 79 -9.62 -38.26 9.51
C GLY A 79 -8.18 -37.74 9.34
N PRO A 80 -7.15 -38.53 9.68
CA PRO A 80 -5.82 -38.01 10.00
C PRO A 80 -4.93 -37.91 8.76
N HIS A 81 -4.58 -36.69 8.35
CA HIS A 81 -3.47 -36.51 7.43
C HIS A 81 -2.78 -35.14 7.62
N CYS A 82 -1.88 -35.09 8.60
CA CYS A 82 -0.69 -34.24 8.57
C CYS A 82 0.52 -35.19 8.47
N PRO A 83 1.70 -34.77 7.97
CA PRO A 83 2.05 -33.65 7.08
C PRO A 83 3.02 -34.14 5.94
N PRO A 84 3.65 -33.24 5.14
CA PRO A 84 4.91 -32.65 5.59
C PRO A 84 5.08 -31.16 5.27
N GLU A 85 5.99 -30.55 6.03
CA GLU A 85 6.60 -29.24 5.83
C GLU A 85 7.08 -29.02 4.39
N SER A 86 6.80 -27.83 3.85
CA SER A 86 7.54 -27.21 2.75
C SER A 86 7.44 -25.69 2.92
N ASP A 87 8.51 -25.20 3.54
CA ASP A 87 9.15 -23.88 3.57
C ASP A 87 8.33 -22.58 3.31
N PRO A 88 8.49 -21.56 4.17
CA PRO A 88 8.11 -20.18 3.87
C PRO A 88 9.18 -19.52 2.98
N ASP A 89 8.99 -19.55 1.66
CA ASP A 89 9.76 -18.67 0.77
C ASP A 89 8.96 -18.25 -0.47
N ALA A 90 8.41 -17.05 -0.39
CA ALA A 90 8.26 -16.17 -1.53
C ALA A 90 8.67 -14.77 -1.03
N ASP A 91 9.98 -14.66 -0.90
CA ASP A 91 10.73 -13.42 -0.75
C ASP A 91 10.46 -12.43 -1.91
N ALA A 92 10.53 -11.15 -1.54
CA ALA A 92 10.83 -9.98 -2.35
C ALA A 92 10.15 -9.77 -3.72
N THR A 93 9.30 -8.74 -3.74
CA THR A 93 9.55 -7.63 -4.67
C THR A 93 9.40 -6.31 -3.92
N ASP A 94 10.41 -6.04 -3.09
CA ASP A 94 10.83 -4.69 -2.72
C ASP A 94 11.01 -3.88 -4.01
N PRO A 95 10.23 -2.79 -4.24
CA PRO A 95 10.40 -1.97 -5.43
C PRO A 95 11.66 -1.13 -5.27
N GLY A 96 12.80 -1.74 -5.61
CA GLY A 96 14.09 -1.08 -5.78
C GLY A 96 14.50 -0.24 -4.59
N ASP A 97 14.98 -0.90 -3.54
CA ASP A 97 15.96 -0.32 -2.64
C ASP A 97 17.01 0.40 -3.51
N PRO A 98 17.07 1.76 -3.50
CA PRO A 98 18.26 2.42 -4.01
C PRO A 98 19.45 1.79 -3.29
N PRO A 99 20.62 1.62 -3.93
CA PRO A 99 21.78 1.04 -3.25
C PRO A 99 21.92 1.70 -1.89
N PRO A 100 22.17 0.94 -0.81
CA PRO A 100 22.17 1.48 0.55
C PRO A 100 23.07 2.70 0.52
N SER A 101 22.43 3.86 0.60
CA SER A 101 23.18 5.10 0.63
C SER A 101 23.94 5.05 1.95
N ASP A 102 25.26 5.19 1.89
CA ASP A 102 26.10 5.31 3.08
C ASP A 102 25.68 6.50 3.96
N GLU A 103 24.81 7.37 3.45
CA GLU A 103 24.18 8.47 4.15
C GLU A 103 22.97 8.03 4.99
N LEU A 104 22.97 8.43 6.26
CA LEU A 104 21.88 8.24 7.21
C LEU A 104 20.60 8.98 6.77
N ASP A 105 19.61 8.24 6.27
CA ASP A 105 18.26 8.78 6.01
C ASP A 105 17.35 8.60 7.24
N ILE A 106 17.32 9.62 8.09
CA ILE A 106 16.49 9.59 9.30
C ILE A 106 14.99 9.69 9.01
N THR A 107 14.58 10.06 7.79
CA THR A 107 13.16 10.12 7.42
C THR A 107 12.60 8.78 6.96
N ALA A 108 13.48 7.82 6.68
CA ALA A 108 13.13 6.47 6.27
C ALA A 108 12.36 5.71 7.36
N ALA A 109 11.84 4.54 6.98
CA ALA A 109 11.16 3.64 7.91
C ALA A 109 12.13 3.21 9.03
N VAL A 110 11.61 3.02 10.24
CA VAL A 110 12.40 2.61 11.42
C VAL A 110 13.26 1.37 11.12
N GLY A 111 12.70 0.39 10.40
CA GLY A 111 13.44 -0.81 9.99
C GLY A 111 14.66 -0.50 9.13
N LYS A 112 14.57 0.45 8.19
CA LYS A 112 15.72 0.86 7.35
C LYS A 112 16.79 1.61 8.13
N VAL A 113 16.39 2.46 9.08
CA VAL A 113 17.35 3.13 9.95
C VAL A 113 18.10 2.12 10.82
N LEU A 114 17.38 1.13 11.38
CA LEU A 114 18.00 0.08 12.19
C LEU A 114 18.88 -0.86 11.35
N ASP A 115 18.49 -1.16 10.11
CA ASP A 115 19.31 -1.94 9.16
C ASP A 115 20.62 -1.22 8.79
N TRP A 116 20.57 0.10 8.56
CA TRP A 116 21.76 0.92 8.32
C TRP A 116 22.70 1.02 9.54
N VAL A 117 22.11 1.11 10.74
CA VAL A 117 22.87 1.11 12.01
C VAL A 117 23.52 -0.25 12.25
N GLY A 118 22.82 -1.35 11.96
CA GLY A 118 23.28 -2.70 12.27
C GLY A 118 23.54 -2.87 13.77
N ASP A 119 24.70 -3.43 14.10
CA ASP A 119 25.20 -3.60 15.47
C ASP A 119 26.27 -2.56 15.85
N ASP A 120 26.43 -1.48 15.06
CA ASP A 120 27.43 -0.45 15.30
C ASP A 120 26.91 0.62 16.31
N PRO A 121 27.45 0.69 17.54
CA PRO A 121 26.99 1.64 18.55
C PRO A 121 27.25 3.09 18.14
N GLU A 122 28.36 3.38 17.45
CA GLU A 122 28.67 4.73 16.94
C GLU A 122 27.61 5.21 15.94
N ARG A 123 27.15 4.31 15.05
CA ARG A 123 26.07 4.59 14.10
C ARG A 123 24.74 4.78 14.82
N ALA A 124 24.49 4.01 15.87
CA ALA A 124 23.28 4.13 16.68
C ALA A 124 23.19 5.49 17.38
N GLU A 125 24.29 6.00 17.93
CA GLU A 125 24.38 7.34 18.51
C GLU A 125 24.13 8.43 17.46
N GLN A 126 24.73 8.29 16.27
CA GLN A 126 24.54 9.23 15.17
C GLN A 126 23.07 9.29 14.72
N ALA A 127 22.42 8.13 14.57
CA ALA A 127 21.00 8.05 14.23
C ALA A 127 20.12 8.64 15.35
N ALA A 128 20.45 8.39 16.62
CA ALA A 128 19.68 8.89 17.75
C ALA A 128 19.79 10.42 17.89
N ALA A 129 20.96 10.99 17.63
CA ALA A 129 21.16 12.44 17.61
C ALA A 129 20.39 13.09 16.44
N ALA A 130 20.42 12.49 15.25
CA ALA A 130 19.69 12.97 14.08
C ALA A 130 18.17 12.95 14.31
N GLU A 131 17.62 11.87 14.87
CA GLU A 131 16.18 11.77 15.17
C GLU A 131 15.75 12.79 16.22
N GLN A 132 16.56 13.00 17.27
CA GLN A 132 16.28 13.99 18.32
C GLN A 132 16.28 15.43 17.78
N ALA A 133 17.04 15.72 16.73
CA ALA A 133 17.06 17.02 16.08
C ALA A 133 15.82 17.29 15.21
N THR A 134 14.96 16.29 14.99
CA THR A 134 13.71 16.47 14.23
C THR A 134 12.62 17.12 15.08
N ASP A 135 11.62 17.74 14.41
CA ASP A 135 10.45 18.33 15.08
C ASP A 135 9.60 17.28 15.82
N LYS A 136 9.58 16.04 15.33
CA LYS A 136 8.74 14.95 15.86
C LYS A 136 9.57 13.67 16.02
N PRO A 137 10.42 13.60 17.05
CA PRO A 137 11.21 12.41 17.31
C PRO A 137 10.31 11.21 17.60
N ARG A 138 10.52 10.14 16.86
CA ARG A 138 9.84 8.86 17.01
C ARG A 138 10.42 8.16 18.23
N ALA A 139 9.67 8.21 19.34
CA ALA A 139 10.04 7.56 20.59
C ALA A 139 10.37 6.06 20.44
N THR A 140 9.73 5.37 19.49
CA THR A 140 10.03 3.96 19.18
C THR A 140 11.42 3.77 18.59
N LEU A 141 11.86 4.62 17.67
CA LEU A 141 13.20 4.53 17.07
C LEU A 141 14.28 4.82 18.12
N LEU A 142 14.12 5.91 18.89
CA LEU A 142 15.05 6.26 19.96
C LEU A 142 15.21 5.14 21.00
N LYS A 143 14.12 4.45 21.36
CA LYS A 143 14.18 3.29 22.27
C LYS A 143 14.95 2.11 21.69
N GLN A 144 14.89 1.87 20.39
CA GLN A 144 15.63 0.77 19.76
C GLN A 144 17.11 1.12 19.63
N LEU A 145 17.43 2.36 19.23
CA LEU A 145 18.80 2.85 19.15
C LEU A 145 19.50 2.87 20.52
N ALA A 146 18.81 3.30 21.58
CA ALA A 146 19.35 3.29 22.94
C ALA A 146 19.75 1.88 23.40
N LYS A 147 18.98 0.84 23.05
CA LYS A 147 19.34 -0.55 23.38
C LYS A 147 20.64 -1.00 22.73
N LEU A 148 20.93 -0.52 21.52
CA LEU A 148 22.16 -0.87 20.80
C LEU A 148 23.39 -0.20 21.44
N THR A 149 23.22 0.99 22.03
CA THR A 149 24.31 1.70 22.73
C THR A 149 24.55 1.22 24.17
N GLU A 150 23.56 0.57 24.77
CA GLU A 150 23.66 0.01 26.14
C GLU A 150 24.11 -1.47 26.17
N SER A 151 24.27 -2.10 24.99
CA SER A 151 24.72 -3.50 24.84
C SER A 151 26.23 -3.59 24.68
#